data_AF-A0A183GTZ0-F1
#
_entry.id   AF-A0A183GTZ0-F1
#
_cell.length_a   1.000
_cell.length_b   1.000
_cell.length_c   1.000
_cell.angle_alpha   90.00
_cell.angle_beta   90.00
_cell.angle_gamma   90.00
#
_symmetry.space_group_name_H-M   'P 1'
#
loop_
_entity.id
_entity.type
_entity.pdbx_description
1 polymer ?
#
loop_
_entity_poly.entity_id
_entity_poly.type
_entity_poly.pdbx_seq_one_letter_code
_entity_poly.pdbx_strand_id
1 'polypeptide(L)' 'MTHPPYSLDISPCDYHYYLSPQDFLVGRDTRTQAVLDNHIEQLINTRLKQFWKDGIRKLAERWQQGPCP' A
#
# COMPACT_ATOMS: atom_id res chain seq x y z
N MET A 1 16.42 11.15 9.84
CA MET A 1 15.52 11.75 8.83
C MET A 1 14.12 11.73 9.39
N THR A 2 13.44 12.87 9.41
CA THR A 2 12.04 13.02 9.85
C THR A 2 11.12 12.90 8.64
N HIS A 3 9.97 12.23 8.81
CA HIS A 3 8.97 12.13 7.74
C HIS A 3 8.41 13.52 7.43
N PRO A 4 8.51 14.00 6.18
CA PRO A 4 7.97 15.29 5.82
C PRO A 4 6.42 15.30 5.91
N PRO A 5 5.80 16.43 6.25
CA PRO A 5 4.35 16.53 6.30
C PRO A 5 3.73 16.26 4.91
N TYR A 6 2.56 15.63 4.88
CA TYR A 6 1.75 15.35 3.68
C TYR A 6 2.47 14.61 2.53
N SER A 7 3.55 13.86 2.83
CA SER A 7 4.36 13.20 1.81
C SER A 7 3.92 11.75 1.56
N LEU A 8 2.77 11.60 0.91
CA LEU A 8 2.23 10.27 0.54
C LEU A 8 3.20 9.47 -0.35
N ASP A 9 3.97 10.16 -1.20
CA ASP A 9 4.98 9.53 -2.06
C ASP A 9 6.10 8.84 -1.28
N ILE A 10 6.30 9.20 -0.01
CA ILE A 10 7.37 8.67 0.83
C ILE A 10 6.85 7.57 1.78
N SER A 11 5.52 7.40 1.90
CA SER A 11 4.91 6.38 2.75
C SER A 11 4.68 5.07 1.96
N PRO A 12 5.35 3.96 2.30
CA PRO A 12 5.15 2.67 1.62
C PRO A 12 3.72 2.16 1.71
N CYS A 13 3.00 2.54 2.77
CA CYS A 13 1.60 2.25 2.89
C CYS A 13 0.80 2.93 1.78
N ASP A 14 1.06 4.20 1.50
CA ASP A 14 0.30 4.97 0.52
C ASP A 14 0.71 4.63 -0.91
N TYR A 15 2.02 4.61 -1.24
CA TYR A 15 2.47 4.43 -2.62
C TYR A 15 2.57 2.97 -3.09
N HIS A 16 2.49 2.00 -2.20
CA HIS A 16 2.70 0.58 -2.55
C HIS A 16 1.60 -0.33 -2.02
N TYR A 17 1.24 -0.20 -0.74
CA TYR A 17 0.15 -0.98 -0.19
C TYR A 17 -1.19 -0.49 -0.74
N TYR A 18 -1.70 0.69 -0.35
CA TYR A 18 -3.07 1.17 -0.61
C TYR A 18 -3.45 1.41 -2.07
N LEU A 19 -2.50 1.57 -2.98
CA LEU A 19 -2.79 1.54 -4.43
C LEU A 19 -3.31 0.18 -4.90
N SER A 20 -2.87 -0.91 -4.26
CA SER A 20 -3.21 -2.28 -4.68
C SER A 20 -4.57 -2.81 -4.19
N PRO A 21 -5.02 -2.52 -2.94
CA PRO A 21 -6.36 -2.83 -2.45
C PRO A 21 -7.47 -2.11 -3.20
N GLN A 22 -7.28 -0.88 -3.67
CA GLN A 22 -8.36 -0.14 -4.33
C GLN A 22 -8.85 -0.90 -5.57
N ASP A 23 -7.93 -1.31 -6.45
CA ASP A 23 -8.27 -2.12 -7.62
C ASP A 23 -8.82 -3.51 -7.23
N PHE A 24 -8.34 -4.09 -6.13
CA PHE A 24 -8.79 -5.39 -5.66
C PHE A 24 -10.22 -5.36 -5.09
N LEU A 25 -10.63 -4.27 -4.44
CA LEU A 25 -11.94 -4.19 -3.79
C LEU A 25 -13.06 -3.76 -4.76
N VAL A 26 -12.71 -3.20 -5.92
CA VAL A 26 -13.69 -2.83 -6.96
C VAL A 26 -14.52 -4.06 -7.37
N GLY A 27 -15.84 -3.95 -7.26
CA GLY A 27 -16.79 -5.01 -7.63
C GLY A 27 -16.96 -6.13 -6.60
N ARG A 28 -16.24 -6.11 -5.47
CA ARG A 28 -16.44 -7.05 -4.36
C ARG A 28 -17.43 -6.50 -3.33
N ASP A 29 -18.12 -7.39 -2.64
CA ASP A 29 -19.02 -7.01 -1.54
C ASP A 29 -18.22 -6.50 -0.33
N THR A 30 -18.60 -5.36 0.22
CA THR A 30 -17.95 -4.76 1.40
C THR A 30 -18.97 -4.31 2.44
N ARG A 31 -20.20 -4.84 2.36
CA ARG A 31 -21.35 -4.42 3.19
C ARG A 31 -21.21 -4.68 4.68
N THR A 32 -20.35 -5.61 5.09
CA THR A 32 -20.12 -5.92 6.51
C THR A 32 -18.64 -5.94 6.83
N GLN A 33 -18.30 -5.62 8.08
CA GLN A 33 -16.92 -5.64 8.55
C GLN A 33 -16.28 -7.02 8.34
N ALA A 34 -17.00 -8.11 8.67
CA ALA A 34 -16.47 -9.47 8.52
C ALA A 34 -16.15 -9.83 7.05
N VAL A 35 -16.99 -9.38 6.10
CA VAL A 35 -16.73 -9.61 4.67
C VAL A 35 -15.54 -8.75 4.19
N LEU A 36 -15.45 -7.51 4.65
CA LEU A 36 -14.33 -6.64 4.34
C LEU A 36 -13.01 -7.19 4.89
N ASP A 37 -12.98 -7.63 6.15
CA ASP A 37 -11.81 -8.23 6.80
C ASP A 37 -11.34 -9.47 6.03
N ASN A 38 -12.27 -10.33 5.62
CA ASN A 38 -11.95 -11.50 4.81
C ASN A 38 -11.31 -11.11 3.46
N HIS A 39 -11.84 -10.09 2.78
CA HIS A 39 -11.24 -9.60 1.54
C HIS A 39 -9.82 -9.04 1.75
N ILE A 40 -9.60 -8.31 2.84
CA ILE A 40 -8.27 -7.79 3.17
C ILE A 40 -7.29 -8.92 3.53
N GLU A 41 -7.72 -9.92 4.28
CA GLU A 41 -6.88 -11.10 4.57
C GLU A 41 -6.51 -11.88 3.30
N GLN A 42 -7.47 -12.10 2.40
CA GLN A 42 -7.19 -12.73 1.10
C GLN A 42 -6.21 -11.89 0.28
N LEU A 43 -6.37 -10.58 0.26
CA LEU A 43 -5.45 -9.68 -0.43
C LEU A 43 -4.03 -9.83 0.11
N ILE A 44 -3.84 -9.79 1.43
CA ILE A 44 -2.52 -9.92 2.06
C ILE A 44 -1.91 -11.29 1.74
N ASN A 45 -2.70 -12.36 1.84
CA ASN A 45 -2.24 -13.74 1.63
C ASN A 45 -1.91 -14.05 0.15
N THR A 46 -2.55 -13.37 -0.80
CA THR A 46 -2.24 -13.53 -2.24
C THR A 46 -0.99 -12.78 -2.68
N ARG A 47 -0.50 -11.81 -1.89
CA ARG A 47 0.71 -11.05 -2.24
C ARG A 47 1.96 -11.87 -1.93
N LEU A 48 2.83 -11.99 -2.93
CA LEU A 48 4.14 -12.62 -2.79
C LEU A 48 4.98 -11.88 -1.74
N LYS A 49 5.83 -12.61 -0.99
CA LYS A 49 6.81 -11.97 -0.08
C LYS A 49 7.65 -10.89 -0.76
N GLN A 50 7.93 -11.06 -2.05
CA GLN A 50 8.68 -10.10 -2.86
C GLN A 50 7.95 -8.76 -3.01
N PHE A 51 6.61 -8.76 -3.08
CA PHE A 51 5.82 -7.53 -3.14
C PHE A 51 6.14 -6.61 -1.95
N TRP A 52 6.15 -7.16 -0.72
CA TRP A 52 6.48 -6.39 0.48
C TRP A 52 7.92 -5.90 0.49
N LYS A 53 8.87 -6.74 0.06
CA LYS A 53 10.28 -6.37 -0.06
C LYS A 53 10.49 -5.23 -1.06
N ASP A 54 9.80 -5.28 -2.19
CA ASP A 54 9.91 -4.26 -3.23
C ASP A 54 9.36 -2.91 -2.78
N GLY A 55 8.25 -2.91 -2.04
CA GLY A 55 7.71 -1.69 -1.42
C GLY A 55 8.74 -1.02 -0.52
N ILE A 56 9.36 -1.77 0.40
CA ILE A 56 10.39 -1.23 1.30
C ILE A 56 11.65 -0.82 0.55
N ARG A 57 12.11 -1.60 -0.44
CA ARG A 57 13.31 -1.28 -1.23
C ARG A 57 13.16 0.05 -1.98
N LYS A 58 11.98 0.30 -2.55
CA LYS A 58 11.68 1.51 -3.32
C LYS A 58 11.65 2.77 -2.45
N LEU A 59 11.53 2.63 -1.12
CA LEU A 59 11.55 3.75 -0.19
C LEU A 59 12.83 4.58 -0.35
N ALA A 60 14.01 3.94 -0.44
CA ALA A 60 15.28 4.65 -0.56
C ALA A 60 15.36 5.52 -1.83
N GLU A 61 14.88 5.00 -2.96
CA GLU A 61 14.81 5.73 -4.23
C GLU A 61 13.88 6.95 -4.13
N ARG A 62 12.72 6.79 -3.49
CA ARG A 62 11.74 7.87 -3.32
C ARG A 62 12.22 8.95 -2.36
N TRP A 63 12.93 8.58 -1.29
CA TRP A 63 13.58 9.56 -0.41
C TRP A 63 14.62 10.41 -1.14
N GLN A 64 15.32 9.86 -2.13
CA GLN A 64 16.29 10.60 -2.95
C GLN A 64 15.62 11.52 -3.97
N GLN A 65 14.48 11.12 -4.52
CA GLN A 65 13.68 11.96 -5.44
C GLN A 65 13.02 13.15 -4.73
N GLY A 66 12.79 13.03 -3.42
CA GLY A 66 12.07 14.02 -2.63
C GLY A 66 10.55 13.91 -2.80
N PRO A 67 9.76 14.68 -2.02
CA PRO A 67 8.32 14.76 -2.22
C PRO A 67 8.02 15.30 -3.63
N CYS A 68 7.04 14.73 -4.32
CA CYS A 68 6.55 15.32 -5.57
C CYS A 68 5.99 16.73 -5.24
N PRO A 69 6.33 17.79 -6.00
CA PRO A 69 5.80 19.13 -5.77
C PRO A 69 4.29 19.24 -5.95
#